data_AF-A0A9X7NNJ1-F1
#
_entry.id   AF-A0A9X7NNJ1-F1
#
_cell.length_a   1.000
_cell.length_b   1.000
_cell.length_c   1.000
_cell.angle_alpha   90.00
_cell.angle_beta   90.00
_cell.angle_gamma   90.00
#
_symmetry.space_group_name_H-M   'P 1'
#
loop_
_entity.id
_entity.type
_entity.pdbx_description
1 polymer ?
#
loop_
_entity_poly.entity_id
_entity_poly.type
_entity_poly.pdbx_seq_one_letter_code
_entity_poly.pdbx_strand_id
1 'polypeptide(L)'
;MINDRPKALQDRPEYFLLPKSPFAVSWEWVPEPINVSLMPLGGIQPITGKMADLTNGILHDEPSDAEVEYFSTLNATFQPILLVLSLALFSDDDGTSTGVPYAISNLPMSKRGTVTTVNIHSIKAHRGGAAFQETDWAYAGFDPFVGQWEAFSEISTILGLKGGKGYVDELGLVVGMYYLHTDFDRSEVSEFDGFLPDERSRIRFLRNRLKTIYQPFKKVETRRIWGAQTPIELFLYQELLYRGLRPELQRLVFPDGRTYPSLYDAYADIELRHDLQLVTEIDIFFPDQRLAVFCDGTHHSRRRQREKDKKIDEQLAALDITSLRISGTQIINDLKAAADIVCSKL
;
A
#
# COMPACT_ATOMS: atom_id res chain seq x y z
N MET A 1 3.29 8.39 14.71
CA MET A 1 2.73 9.63 14.14
C MET A 1 3.80 10.28 13.31
N ILE A 2 3.40 10.82 12.17
CA ILE A 2 4.33 11.20 11.11
C ILE A 2 5.11 12.44 11.57
N ASN A 3 6.44 12.37 11.56
CA ASN A 3 7.27 13.46 12.07
C ASN A 3 7.73 14.40 10.95
N ASP A 4 8.35 15.53 11.34
CA ASP A 4 9.03 16.45 10.43
C ASP A 4 8.13 17.08 9.34
N ARG A 5 6.85 17.30 9.67
CA ARG A 5 5.87 17.95 8.79
C ARG A 5 6.35 19.35 8.39
N PRO A 6 6.49 19.65 7.09
CA PRO A 6 6.87 20.98 6.62
C PRO A 6 5.90 22.05 7.10
N LYS A 7 6.44 23.22 7.45
CA LYS A 7 5.63 24.36 7.90
C LYS A 7 4.58 24.75 6.86
N ALA A 8 4.92 24.66 5.56
CA ALA A 8 4.01 24.98 4.48
C ALA A 8 2.71 24.14 4.48
N LEU A 9 2.75 22.87 4.92
CA LEU A 9 1.55 22.06 5.11
C LEU A 9 0.82 22.45 6.40
N GLN A 10 1.56 22.66 7.50
CA GLN A 10 0.97 23.04 8.79
C GLN A 10 0.23 24.39 8.73
N ASP A 11 0.69 25.32 7.89
CA ASP A 11 0.07 26.63 7.70
C ASP A 11 -1.24 26.56 6.87
N ARG A 12 -1.57 25.40 6.25
CA ARG A 12 -2.82 25.19 5.51
C ARG A 12 -3.98 24.85 6.46
N PRO A 13 -5.06 25.65 6.50
CA PRO A 13 -6.20 25.38 7.36
C PRO A 13 -6.81 23.98 7.14
N GLU A 14 -6.88 23.55 5.88
CA GLU A 14 -7.48 22.28 5.46
C GLU A 14 -6.65 21.04 5.83
N TYR A 15 -5.34 21.19 6.06
CA TYR A 15 -4.45 20.07 6.36
C TYR A 15 -4.72 19.43 7.74
N PHE A 16 -5.28 20.20 8.67
CA PHE A 16 -5.67 19.74 10.02
C PHE A 16 -7.19 19.52 10.17
N LEU A 17 -7.91 19.37 9.06
CA LEU A 17 -9.34 19.08 9.05
C LEU A 17 -9.59 17.66 8.60
N LEU A 18 -10.23 16.88 9.49
CA LEU A 18 -10.74 15.56 9.13
C LEU A 18 -12.03 15.70 8.32
N PRO A 19 -12.32 14.75 7.43
CA PRO A 19 -13.51 14.79 6.59
C PRO A 19 -14.79 14.69 7.43
N LYS A 20 -15.91 15.12 6.85
CA LYS A 20 -17.23 14.78 7.35
C LYS A 20 -17.65 13.43 6.79
N SER A 21 -18.33 12.62 7.61
CA SER A 21 -18.97 11.39 7.14
C SER A 21 -20.38 11.69 6.60
N PRO A 22 -20.85 11.01 5.54
CA PRO A 22 -20.13 10.02 4.73
C PRO A 22 -19.15 10.68 3.74
N PHE A 23 -18.12 9.94 3.36
CA PHE A 23 -17.15 10.32 2.31
C PHE A 23 -16.77 9.08 1.48
N ALA A 24 -16.26 9.31 0.28
CA ALA A 24 -15.79 8.26 -0.62
C ALA A 24 -14.26 8.17 -0.66
N VAL A 25 -13.72 7.11 -1.26
CA VAL A 25 -12.29 6.96 -1.55
C VAL A 25 -12.09 6.93 -3.07
N SER A 26 -11.15 7.71 -3.59
CA SER A 26 -10.83 7.74 -5.01
C SER A 26 -9.95 6.55 -5.40
N TRP A 27 -10.54 5.37 -5.57
CA TRP A 27 -9.83 4.15 -5.96
C TRP A 27 -9.12 4.23 -7.32
N GLU A 28 -9.53 5.17 -8.18
CA GLU A 28 -8.88 5.51 -9.45
C GLU A 28 -7.41 5.95 -9.31
N TRP A 29 -6.97 6.39 -8.12
CA TRP A 29 -5.58 6.74 -7.85
C TRP A 29 -4.72 5.52 -7.51
N VAL A 30 -5.36 4.39 -7.21
CA VAL A 30 -4.66 3.13 -6.95
C VAL A 30 -4.58 2.36 -8.27
N PRO A 31 -3.40 1.88 -8.68
CA PRO A 31 -3.26 1.11 -9.91
C PRO A 31 -4.19 -0.11 -9.93
N GLU A 32 -4.86 -0.33 -11.06
CA GLU A 32 -5.89 -1.38 -11.17
C GLU A 32 -5.37 -2.78 -10.80
N PRO A 33 -4.16 -3.22 -11.22
CA PRO A 33 -3.65 -4.53 -10.80
C PRO A 33 -3.36 -4.64 -9.31
N ILE A 34 -3.06 -3.53 -8.62
CA ILE A 34 -3.00 -3.52 -7.16
C ILE A 34 -4.40 -3.80 -6.61
N ASN A 35 -5.43 -3.08 -7.05
CA ASN A 35 -6.82 -3.29 -6.62
C ASN A 35 -7.28 -4.75 -6.83
N VAL A 36 -7.07 -5.29 -8.03
CA VAL A 36 -7.42 -6.68 -8.36
C VAL A 36 -6.67 -7.68 -7.47
N SER A 37 -5.40 -7.42 -7.14
CA SER A 37 -4.61 -8.30 -6.27
C SER A 37 -5.09 -8.33 -4.81
N LEU A 38 -5.86 -7.32 -4.39
CA LEU A 38 -6.44 -7.22 -3.05
C LEU A 38 -7.81 -7.90 -2.96
N MET A 39 -8.57 -7.96 -4.06
CA MET A 39 -9.90 -8.58 -4.10
C MET A 39 -9.98 -10.01 -3.52
N PRO A 40 -9.03 -10.93 -3.80
CA PRO A 40 -9.10 -12.29 -3.25
C PRO A 40 -8.64 -12.40 -1.79
N LEU A 41 -8.23 -11.30 -1.15
CA LEU A 41 -7.77 -11.29 0.24
C LEU A 41 -8.95 -11.25 1.22
N GLY A 42 -9.59 -12.39 1.39
CA GLY A 42 -10.58 -12.66 2.44
C GLY A 42 -10.34 -14.02 3.09
N GLY A 43 -11.03 -14.29 4.20
CA GLY A 43 -10.99 -15.60 4.87
C GLY A 43 -9.59 -16.05 5.27
N ILE A 44 -9.31 -17.35 5.08
CA ILE A 44 -8.02 -17.96 5.40
C ILE A 44 -7.07 -17.83 4.22
N GLN A 45 -5.86 -17.34 4.48
CA GLN A 45 -4.81 -17.14 3.48
C GLN A 45 -3.47 -17.72 3.95
N PRO A 46 -2.57 -18.10 3.03
CA PRO A 46 -2.85 -18.30 1.62
C PRO A 46 -3.79 -19.48 1.39
N ILE A 47 -4.51 -19.47 0.27
CA ILE A 47 -5.26 -20.63 -0.22
C ILE A 47 -4.26 -21.72 -0.62
N THR A 48 -4.52 -22.95 -0.18
CA THR A 48 -3.70 -24.13 -0.53
C THR A 48 -4.50 -25.13 -1.33
N GLY A 49 -3.82 -26.01 -2.09
CA GLY A 49 -4.48 -27.11 -2.81
C GLY A 49 -5.35 -27.97 -1.89
N LYS A 50 -4.89 -28.23 -0.66
CA LYS A 50 -5.66 -28.97 0.33
C LYS A 50 -6.97 -28.28 0.72
N MET A 51 -6.99 -26.95 0.84
CA MET A 51 -8.22 -26.20 1.10
C MET A 51 -9.20 -26.30 -0.08
N ALA A 52 -8.69 -26.21 -1.31
CA ALA A 52 -9.50 -26.37 -2.51
C ALA A 52 -10.12 -27.78 -2.58
N ASP A 53 -9.36 -28.83 -2.24
CA ASP A 53 -9.87 -30.20 -2.19
C ASP A 53 -11.00 -30.37 -1.16
N LEU A 54 -10.84 -29.77 0.04
CA LEU A 54 -11.82 -29.86 1.12
C LEU A 54 -13.15 -29.18 0.78
N THR A 55 -13.11 -28.16 -0.08
CA THR A 55 -14.28 -27.35 -0.45
C THR A 55 -14.81 -27.65 -1.85
N ASN A 56 -14.31 -28.71 -2.50
CA ASN A 56 -14.61 -29.04 -3.91
C ASN A 56 -14.40 -27.84 -4.86
N GLY A 57 -13.38 -27.03 -4.57
CA GLY A 57 -12.98 -25.85 -5.34
C GLY A 57 -13.79 -24.57 -5.08
N ILE A 58 -14.78 -24.59 -4.18
CA ILE A 58 -15.60 -23.41 -3.85
C ILE A 58 -15.18 -22.86 -2.49
N LEU A 59 -14.34 -21.83 -2.50
CA LEU A 59 -13.84 -21.20 -1.28
C LEU A 59 -14.74 -20.04 -0.86
N HIS A 60 -14.93 -19.93 0.45
CA HIS A 60 -15.67 -18.85 1.10
C HIS A 60 -14.81 -18.24 2.20
N ASP A 61 -15.06 -16.97 2.54
CA ASP A 61 -14.36 -16.33 3.65
C ASP A 61 -14.63 -17.07 4.97
N GLU A 62 -15.90 -17.45 5.20
CA GLU A 62 -16.29 -18.29 6.32
C GLU A 62 -15.82 -19.73 6.08
N PRO A 63 -14.95 -20.30 6.95
CA PRO A 63 -14.45 -21.64 6.76
C PRO A 63 -15.58 -22.68 6.90
N SER A 64 -15.55 -23.68 6.04
CA SER A 64 -16.41 -24.86 6.10
C SER A 64 -16.08 -25.75 7.31
N ASP A 65 -16.99 -26.63 7.70
CA ASP A 65 -16.75 -27.56 8.82
C ASP A 65 -15.56 -28.50 8.53
N ALA A 66 -15.35 -28.86 7.25
CA ALA A 66 -14.21 -29.67 6.81
C ALA A 66 -12.87 -28.93 6.96
N GLU A 67 -12.82 -27.63 6.62
CA GLU A 67 -11.65 -26.80 6.88
C GLU A 67 -11.41 -26.62 8.38
N VAL A 68 -12.48 -26.45 9.17
CA VAL A 68 -12.40 -26.37 10.63
C VAL A 68 -11.78 -27.63 11.21
N GLU A 69 -12.27 -28.81 10.83
CA GLU A 69 -11.70 -30.09 11.26
C GLU A 69 -10.23 -30.21 10.85
N TYR A 70 -9.91 -29.97 9.59
CA TYR A 70 -8.55 -30.04 9.06
C TYR A 70 -7.57 -29.17 9.86
N PHE A 71 -7.84 -27.87 9.99
CA PHE A 71 -6.94 -26.96 10.69
C PHE A 71 -6.90 -27.23 12.21
N SER A 72 -7.96 -27.78 12.80
CA SER A 72 -7.95 -28.23 14.19
C SER A 72 -7.01 -29.43 14.39
N THR A 73 -6.99 -30.41 13.47
CA THR A 73 -6.06 -31.54 13.57
C THR A 73 -4.59 -31.13 13.48
N LEU A 74 -4.31 -30.05 12.75
CA LEU A 74 -2.96 -29.48 12.61
C LEU A 74 -2.56 -28.58 13.78
N ASN A 75 -3.48 -28.26 14.69
CA ASN A 75 -3.31 -27.18 15.68
C ASN A 75 -2.85 -25.86 15.01
N ALA A 76 -3.43 -25.55 13.85
CA ALA A 76 -3.04 -24.42 13.03
C ALA A 76 -3.27 -23.08 13.75
N THR A 77 -2.35 -22.15 13.51
CA THR A 77 -2.36 -20.80 14.10
C THR A 77 -2.44 -19.76 13.01
N PHE A 78 -3.22 -18.70 13.25
CA PHE A 78 -3.49 -17.65 12.27
C PHE A 78 -3.23 -16.26 12.84
N GLN A 79 -2.73 -15.36 12.02
CA GLN A 79 -2.63 -13.93 12.33
C GLN A 79 -3.75 -13.19 11.60
N PRO A 80 -4.65 -12.50 12.31
CA PRO A 80 -5.59 -11.60 11.65
C PRO A 80 -4.83 -10.38 11.11
N ILE A 81 -4.88 -10.16 9.80
CA ILE A 81 -4.20 -9.08 9.09
C ILE A 81 -5.24 -8.11 8.54
N LEU A 82 -5.02 -6.82 8.75
CA LEU A 82 -5.85 -5.75 8.21
C LEU A 82 -5.16 -5.11 7.00
N LEU A 83 -5.92 -4.86 5.95
CA LEU A 83 -5.54 -4.01 4.83
C LEU A 83 -5.90 -2.57 5.17
N VAL A 84 -4.89 -1.72 5.35
CA VAL A 84 -5.07 -0.33 5.78
C VAL A 84 -4.70 0.61 4.64
N LEU A 85 -5.65 1.43 4.21
CA LEU A 85 -5.52 2.48 3.20
C LEU A 85 -5.35 3.84 3.89
N SER A 86 -4.29 4.57 3.53
CA SER A 86 -3.99 5.89 4.08
C SER A 86 -4.25 6.99 3.05
N LEU A 87 -4.75 8.13 3.52
CA LEU A 87 -5.25 9.23 2.68
C LEU A 87 -4.34 10.47 2.73
N ALA A 88 -4.01 11.08 1.59
CA ALA A 88 -3.13 12.24 1.53
C ALA A 88 -3.90 13.53 1.80
N LEU A 89 -5.09 13.65 1.20
CA LEU A 89 -6.01 14.77 1.35
C LEU A 89 -7.43 14.35 0.99
N PHE A 90 -8.37 15.28 1.19
CA PHE A 90 -9.73 15.20 0.66
C PHE A 90 -9.93 16.27 -0.43
N SER A 91 -10.55 15.88 -1.54
CA SER A 91 -11.14 16.80 -2.50
C SER A 91 -12.65 16.81 -2.36
N ASP A 92 -13.26 17.99 -2.46
CA ASP A 92 -14.71 18.12 -2.55
C ASP A 92 -15.05 18.34 -4.03
N ASP A 93 -15.24 17.24 -4.75
CA ASP A 93 -15.66 17.25 -6.16
C ASP A 93 -17.16 16.91 -6.21
N ASP A 94 -17.95 17.73 -6.93
CA ASP A 94 -19.38 17.50 -7.17
C ASP A 94 -20.23 17.22 -5.91
N GLY A 95 -19.88 17.85 -4.79
CA GLY A 95 -20.61 17.72 -3.52
C GLY A 95 -20.36 16.41 -2.75
N THR A 96 -19.43 15.57 -3.23
CA THR A 96 -18.98 14.36 -2.54
C THR A 96 -17.54 14.54 -2.06
N SER A 97 -17.34 14.51 -0.73
CA SER A 97 -16.01 14.54 -0.17
C SER A 97 -15.31 13.22 -0.45
N THR A 98 -14.16 13.26 -1.12
CA THR A 98 -13.46 12.07 -1.59
C THR A 98 -11.99 12.10 -1.16
N GLY A 99 -11.56 11.03 -0.49
CA GLY A 99 -10.20 10.87 0.00
C GLY A 99 -9.27 10.35 -1.09
N VAL A 100 -8.15 11.04 -1.31
CA VAL A 100 -7.09 10.62 -2.23
C VAL A 100 -6.11 9.70 -1.50
N PRO A 101 -5.94 8.44 -1.89
CA PRO A 101 -5.02 7.53 -1.23
C PRO A 101 -3.55 7.86 -1.53
N TYR A 102 -2.65 7.52 -0.60
CA TYR A 102 -1.20 7.56 -0.82
C TYR A 102 -0.47 6.28 -0.44
N ALA A 103 -1.10 5.37 0.30
CA ALA A 103 -0.50 4.11 0.69
C ALA A 103 -1.55 3.05 0.98
N ILE A 104 -1.21 1.80 0.71
CA ILE A 104 -1.92 0.60 1.17
C ILE A 104 -0.92 -0.31 1.86
N SER A 105 -1.24 -0.75 3.08
CA SER A 105 -0.35 -1.58 3.90
C SER A 105 -1.09 -2.71 4.60
N ASN A 106 -0.40 -3.84 4.76
CA ASN A 106 -0.79 -4.87 5.72
C ASN A 106 -0.38 -4.44 7.14
N LEU A 107 -1.27 -4.63 8.11
CA LEU A 107 -0.98 -4.47 9.53
C LEU A 107 -1.55 -5.66 10.31
N PRO A 108 -0.74 -6.41 11.08
CA PRO A 108 -1.27 -7.45 11.93
C PRO A 108 -2.07 -6.85 13.09
N MET A 109 -3.25 -7.43 13.38
CA MET A 109 -3.93 -7.12 14.63
C MET A 109 -3.01 -7.38 15.80
N SER A 110 -3.08 -6.53 16.81
CA SER A 110 -2.18 -6.60 17.95
C SER A 110 -2.87 -6.26 19.25
N LYS A 111 -2.30 -6.77 20.34
CA LYS A 111 -2.69 -6.43 21.71
C LYS A 111 -1.44 -6.18 22.52
N ARG A 112 -1.36 -4.99 23.14
CA ARG A 112 -0.20 -4.57 23.96
C ARG A 112 1.14 -4.71 23.22
N GLY A 113 1.17 -4.27 21.95
CA GLY A 113 2.38 -4.28 21.12
C GLY A 113 2.84 -5.67 20.64
N THR A 114 2.03 -6.71 20.87
CA THR A 114 2.32 -8.07 20.40
C THR A 114 1.33 -8.45 19.32
N VAL A 115 1.82 -9.10 18.25
CA VAL A 115 0.97 -9.64 17.17
C VAL A 115 -0.01 -10.65 17.75
N THR A 116 -1.29 -10.46 17.47
CA THR A 116 -2.34 -11.37 17.90
C THR A 116 -2.35 -12.61 17.01
N THR A 117 -2.49 -13.77 17.64
CA THR A 117 -2.74 -15.04 16.96
C THR A 117 -4.05 -15.65 17.43
N VAL A 118 -4.75 -16.33 16.52
CA VAL A 118 -6.02 -17.01 16.76
C VAL A 118 -5.98 -18.43 16.21
N ASN A 119 -6.93 -19.26 16.63
CA ASN A 119 -7.14 -20.60 16.08
C ASN A 119 -8.34 -20.60 15.12
N ILE A 120 -8.55 -21.73 14.44
CA ILE A 120 -9.62 -21.89 13.46
C ILE A 120 -11.04 -21.70 14.05
N HIS A 121 -11.27 -22.11 15.29
CA HIS A 121 -12.56 -21.91 15.96
C HIS A 121 -12.89 -20.42 16.19
N SER A 122 -11.87 -19.61 16.45
CA SER A 122 -12.03 -18.16 16.54
C SER A 122 -12.41 -17.57 15.19
N ILE A 123 -11.80 -18.03 14.10
CA ILE A 123 -12.11 -17.57 12.74
C ILE A 123 -13.56 -17.93 12.38
N LYS A 124 -13.98 -19.17 12.66
CA LYS A 124 -15.36 -19.62 12.44
C LYS A 124 -16.36 -18.78 13.24
N ALA A 125 -16.06 -18.47 14.50
CA ALA A 125 -16.92 -17.63 15.35
C ALA A 125 -17.08 -16.20 14.80
N HIS A 126 -16.07 -15.66 14.12
CA HIS A 126 -16.13 -14.36 13.45
C HIS A 126 -16.56 -14.45 11.98
N ARG A 127 -17.11 -15.60 11.54
CA ARG A 127 -17.58 -15.85 10.17
C ARG A 127 -16.52 -15.51 9.11
N GLY A 128 -15.27 -15.91 9.35
CA GLY A 128 -14.20 -15.62 8.39
C GLY A 128 -13.80 -14.16 8.28
N GLY A 129 -14.24 -13.30 9.21
CA GLY A 129 -14.01 -11.86 9.17
C GLY A 129 -15.16 -11.07 8.56
N ALA A 130 -16.23 -11.72 8.09
CA ALA A 130 -17.41 -11.03 7.56
C ALA A 130 -18.02 -10.03 8.56
N ALA A 131 -18.06 -10.39 9.84
CA ALA A 131 -18.52 -9.48 10.91
C ALA A 131 -17.65 -8.22 11.04
N PHE A 132 -16.38 -8.30 10.65
CA PHE A 132 -15.47 -7.16 10.64
C PHE A 132 -15.68 -6.26 9.41
N GLN A 133 -16.12 -6.84 8.29
CA GLN A 133 -16.46 -6.11 7.06
C GLN A 133 -17.81 -5.37 7.13
N GLU A 134 -18.67 -5.71 8.10
CA GLU A 134 -19.95 -5.04 8.34
C GLU A 134 -19.79 -3.63 8.96
N THR A 135 -18.56 -3.19 9.23
CA THR A 135 -18.27 -1.94 9.93
C THR A 135 -17.09 -1.22 9.29
N ASP A 136 -17.21 0.11 9.16
CA ASP A 136 -16.16 0.97 8.62
C ASP A 136 -15.07 1.23 9.67
N TRP A 137 -14.20 0.25 9.89
CA TRP A 137 -13.10 0.38 10.84
C TRP A 137 -12.01 1.34 10.33
N ALA A 138 -11.44 2.11 11.26
CA ALA A 138 -10.31 2.97 10.97
C ALA A 138 -9.35 3.08 12.15
N TYR A 139 -8.12 3.48 11.82
CA TYR A 139 -7.10 3.93 12.74
C TYR A 139 -7.02 5.46 12.73
N ALA A 140 -6.80 6.04 13.91
CA ALA A 140 -6.44 7.44 14.07
C ALA A 140 -5.00 7.57 14.62
N GLY A 141 -4.28 8.61 14.20
CA GLY A 141 -2.87 8.78 14.53
C GLY A 141 -1.99 7.70 13.88
N PHE A 142 -2.47 7.11 12.78
CA PHE A 142 -1.81 6.03 12.07
C PHE A 142 -0.58 6.53 11.32
N ASP A 143 0.48 5.75 11.37
CA ASP A 143 1.71 6.02 10.64
C ASP A 143 2.07 4.80 9.79
N PRO A 144 1.82 4.83 8.47
CA PRO A 144 2.07 3.68 7.61
C PRO A 144 3.55 3.38 7.40
N PHE A 145 4.46 4.29 7.77
CA PHE A 145 5.90 4.12 7.60
C PHE A 145 6.53 3.27 8.71
N VAL A 146 5.90 3.22 9.88
CA VAL A 146 6.39 2.46 11.04
C VAL A 146 5.35 1.55 11.69
N GLY A 147 4.07 1.65 11.31
CA GLY A 147 2.97 0.85 11.84
C GLY A 147 2.49 1.24 13.24
N GLN A 148 2.73 2.50 13.64
CA GLN A 148 2.21 3.06 14.89
C GLN A 148 0.80 3.62 14.70
N TRP A 149 0.00 3.63 15.77
CA TRP A 149 -1.35 4.21 15.80
C TRP A 149 -1.73 4.59 17.23
N GLU A 150 -2.71 5.49 17.37
CA GLU A 150 -3.21 5.95 18.67
C GLU A 150 -4.53 5.27 19.07
N ALA A 151 -5.46 5.16 18.12
CA ALA A 151 -6.78 4.60 18.35
C ALA A 151 -7.24 3.75 17.17
N PHE A 152 -8.10 2.79 17.46
CA PHE A 152 -8.76 1.90 16.49
C PHE A 152 -10.24 1.80 16.84
N SER A 153 -11.13 2.21 15.95
CA SER A 153 -12.58 2.20 16.16
C SER A 153 -13.32 2.38 14.82
N GLU A 154 -14.65 2.46 14.86
CA GLU A 154 -15.44 2.86 13.71
C GLU A 154 -15.06 4.28 13.28
N ILE A 155 -15.04 4.54 11.97
CA ILE A 155 -14.66 5.84 11.41
C ILE A 155 -15.56 6.96 11.94
N SER A 156 -16.87 6.71 12.06
CA SER A 156 -17.85 7.65 12.60
C SER A 156 -17.51 8.07 14.03
N THR A 157 -17.06 7.11 14.86
CA THR A 157 -16.64 7.33 16.24
C THR A 157 -15.34 8.13 16.30
N ILE A 158 -14.34 7.80 15.47
CA ILE A 158 -13.08 8.55 15.38
C ILE A 158 -13.35 10.01 15.00
N LEU A 159 -14.14 10.25 13.96
CA LEU A 159 -14.46 11.60 13.48
C LEU A 159 -15.25 12.39 14.52
N GLY A 160 -16.21 11.73 15.21
CA GLY A 160 -17.01 12.34 16.27
C GLY A 160 -16.16 12.76 17.48
N LEU A 161 -15.28 11.88 17.97
CA LEU A 161 -14.40 12.15 19.12
C LEU A 161 -13.37 13.25 18.83
N LYS A 162 -12.84 13.28 17.60
CA LYS A 162 -11.86 14.28 17.18
C LYS A 162 -12.51 15.63 16.81
N GLY A 163 -13.85 15.69 16.69
CA GLY A 163 -14.59 16.92 16.39
C GLY A 163 -14.16 17.58 15.08
N GLY A 164 -13.80 16.78 14.08
CA GLY A 164 -13.29 17.25 12.78
C GLY A 164 -11.85 17.76 12.77
N LYS A 165 -11.07 17.59 13.85
CA LYS A 165 -9.68 18.03 13.94
C LYS A 165 -8.69 16.88 13.89
N GLY A 166 -7.65 17.00 13.08
CA GLY A 166 -6.60 16.00 12.96
C GLY A 166 -5.99 15.98 11.56
N TYR A 167 -4.91 15.24 11.39
CA TYR A 167 -4.26 15.09 10.10
C TYR A 167 -4.93 13.97 9.30
N VAL A 168 -5.34 14.28 8.07
CA VAL A 168 -5.90 13.30 7.13
C VAL A 168 -4.90 12.17 6.84
N ASP A 169 -3.62 12.49 6.77
CA ASP A 169 -2.54 11.53 6.53
C ASP A 169 -2.26 10.55 7.66
N GLU A 170 -2.90 10.75 8.82
CA GLU A 170 -2.88 9.82 9.94
C GLU A 170 -4.19 9.05 10.10
N LEU A 171 -5.09 9.16 9.13
CA LEU A 171 -6.28 8.31 9.04
C LEU A 171 -5.93 7.05 8.24
N GLY A 172 -6.07 5.89 8.88
CA GLY A 172 -5.87 4.58 8.24
C GLY A 172 -7.19 3.84 8.13
N LEU A 173 -7.83 3.87 6.97
CA LEU A 173 -9.09 3.16 6.72
C LEU A 173 -8.83 1.67 6.54
N VAL A 174 -9.58 0.82 7.24
CA VAL A 174 -9.49 -0.62 7.01
C VAL A 174 -10.38 -0.99 5.84
N VAL A 175 -9.77 -1.45 4.75
CA VAL A 175 -10.44 -1.76 3.48
C VAL A 175 -10.59 -3.27 3.25
N GLY A 176 -10.08 -4.09 4.18
CA GLY A 176 -10.19 -5.54 4.12
C GLY A 176 -9.45 -6.22 5.26
N MET A 177 -9.68 -7.53 5.38
CA MET A 177 -9.11 -8.36 6.43
C MET A 177 -8.98 -9.80 5.94
N TYR A 178 -7.90 -10.46 6.33
CA TYR A 178 -7.73 -11.90 6.13
C TYR A 178 -7.01 -12.53 7.33
N TYR A 179 -7.08 -13.86 7.43
CA TYR A 179 -6.42 -14.66 8.46
C TYR A 179 -5.25 -15.40 7.85
N LEU A 180 -4.04 -14.94 8.17
CA LEU A 180 -2.81 -15.53 7.67
C LEU A 180 -2.45 -16.79 8.47
N HIS A 181 -2.53 -17.96 7.85
CA HIS A 181 -1.96 -19.19 8.39
C HIS A 181 -0.45 -19.03 8.55
N THR A 182 0.08 -19.29 9.74
CA THR A 182 1.49 -18.99 10.04
C THR A 182 2.47 -20.07 9.61
N ASP A 183 1.99 -21.28 9.34
CA ASP A 183 2.81 -22.46 9.05
C ASP A 183 2.25 -23.28 7.89
N PHE A 184 2.31 -22.72 6.68
CA PHE A 184 1.85 -23.36 5.44
C PHE A 184 3.02 -23.81 4.57
N ASP A 185 2.80 -24.87 3.78
CA ASP A 185 3.72 -25.25 2.71
C ASP A 185 3.60 -24.26 1.55
N ARG A 186 4.70 -23.54 1.28
CA ARG A 186 4.76 -22.55 0.20
C ARG A 186 4.59 -23.16 -1.19
N SER A 187 4.87 -24.45 -1.35
CA SER A 187 4.72 -25.17 -2.62
C SER A 187 3.28 -25.56 -2.92
N GLU A 188 2.41 -25.57 -1.90
CA GLU A 188 0.98 -25.90 -2.04
C GLU A 188 0.10 -24.65 -2.24
N VAL A 189 0.68 -23.46 -2.24
CA VAL A 189 -0.07 -22.21 -2.40
C VAL A 189 -0.67 -22.12 -3.80
N SER A 190 -1.98 -21.89 -3.85
CA SER A 190 -2.75 -21.69 -5.08
C SER A 190 -3.20 -20.23 -5.15
N GLU A 191 -2.62 -19.47 -6.08
CA GLU A 191 -2.98 -18.07 -6.31
C GLU A 191 -4.03 -17.91 -7.40
N PHE A 192 -4.82 -16.84 -7.31
CA PHE A 192 -5.58 -16.34 -8.44
C PHE A 192 -4.63 -15.57 -9.38
N ASP A 193 -4.05 -16.26 -10.35
CA ASP A 193 -3.01 -15.72 -11.24
C ASP A 193 -3.36 -15.87 -12.73
N GLY A 194 -4.61 -16.21 -13.04
CA GLY A 194 -5.09 -16.45 -14.40
C GLY A 194 -5.02 -15.24 -15.33
N PHE A 195 -4.89 -14.02 -14.76
CA PHE A 195 -4.64 -12.79 -15.51
C PHE A 195 -3.20 -12.68 -16.03
N LEU A 196 -2.30 -13.53 -15.56
CA LEU A 196 -0.90 -13.54 -15.98
C LEU A 196 -0.68 -14.47 -17.18
N PRO A 197 0.12 -14.01 -18.16
CA PRO A 197 0.22 -14.64 -19.48
C PRO A 197 0.95 -15.98 -19.49
N ASP A 198 1.89 -16.21 -18.55
CA ASP A 198 2.74 -17.40 -18.54
C ASP A 198 3.18 -17.84 -17.12
N GLU A 199 3.68 -19.08 -17.04
CA GLU A 199 4.10 -19.71 -15.78
C GLU A 199 5.24 -18.97 -15.07
N ARG A 200 6.18 -18.34 -15.80
CA ARG A 200 7.29 -17.61 -15.15
C ARG A 200 6.80 -16.34 -14.48
N SER A 201 5.89 -15.60 -15.14
CA SER A 201 5.22 -14.44 -14.54
C SER A 201 4.42 -14.84 -13.30
N ARG A 202 3.69 -15.96 -13.36
CA ARG A 202 2.97 -16.54 -12.21
C ARG A 202 3.89 -16.89 -11.04
N ILE A 203 5.03 -17.53 -11.31
CA ILE A 203 6.03 -17.83 -10.26
C ILE A 203 6.59 -16.53 -9.63
N ARG A 204 6.85 -15.49 -10.43
CA ARG A 204 7.35 -14.20 -9.92
C ARG A 204 6.29 -13.48 -9.08
N PHE A 205 5.04 -13.51 -9.52
CA PHE A 205 3.89 -13.01 -8.79
C PHE A 205 3.73 -13.72 -7.45
N LEU A 206 3.71 -15.06 -7.44
CA LEU A 206 3.62 -15.87 -6.22
C LEU A 206 4.78 -15.57 -5.26
N ARG A 207 6.03 -15.47 -5.76
CA ARG A 207 7.19 -15.08 -4.92
C ARG A 207 7.02 -13.71 -4.29
N ASN A 208 6.46 -12.74 -5.02
CA ASN A 208 6.14 -11.44 -4.47
C ASN A 208 5.09 -11.59 -3.35
N ARG A 209 3.96 -12.23 -3.63
CA ARG A 209 2.86 -12.48 -2.67
C ARG A 209 3.32 -13.17 -1.40
N LEU A 210 4.15 -14.22 -1.52
CA LEU A 210 4.75 -14.91 -0.39
C LEU A 210 5.56 -13.99 0.52
N LYS A 211 6.23 -12.97 -0.05
CA LYS A 211 7.02 -11.98 0.70
C LYS A 211 6.17 -10.84 1.23
N THR A 212 5.25 -10.31 0.43
CA THR A 212 4.51 -9.06 0.70
C THR A 212 3.20 -9.29 1.44
N ILE A 213 2.57 -10.45 1.29
CA ILE A 213 1.25 -10.74 1.86
C ILE A 213 1.32 -11.90 2.85
N TYR A 214 1.94 -13.02 2.47
CA TYR A 214 1.85 -14.28 3.24
C TYR A 214 3.01 -14.54 4.20
N GLN A 215 4.01 -13.66 4.25
CA GLN A 215 5.05 -13.80 5.26
C GLN A 215 4.46 -13.47 6.64
N PRO A 216 4.52 -14.36 7.64
CA PRO A 216 4.00 -14.05 8.97
C PRO A 216 4.74 -12.88 9.61
N PHE A 217 3.99 -12.05 10.34
CA PHE A 217 4.55 -10.92 11.08
C PHE A 217 5.19 -11.40 12.37
N LYS A 218 6.41 -10.94 12.62
CA LYS A 218 7.15 -11.21 13.87
C LYS A 218 7.00 -10.08 14.89
N LYS A 219 6.60 -8.89 14.42
CA LYS A 219 6.43 -7.66 15.19
C LYS A 219 5.21 -6.91 14.63
N VAL A 220 4.70 -5.98 15.42
CA VAL A 220 3.64 -5.07 14.98
C VAL A 220 4.30 -3.97 14.15
N GLU A 221 4.28 -4.16 12.84
CA GLU A 221 4.82 -3.24 11.85
C GLU A 221 3.95 -3.30 10.60
N THR A 222 3.95 -2.23 9.83
CA THR A 222 3.31 -2.23 8.51
C THR A 222 4.19 -2.93 7.51
N ARG A 223 3.53 -3.62 6.57
CA ARG A 223 4.18 -4.07 5.34
C ARG A 223 3.45 -3.46 4.16
N ARG A 224 4.11 -2.53 3.48
CA ARG A 224 3.52 -1.79 2.38
C ARG A 224 3.28 -2.68 1.17
N ILE A 225 2.12 -2.49 0.55
CA ILE A 225 1.70 -3.12 -0.70
C ILE A 225 1.92 -2.12 -1.85
N TRP A 226 1.54 -0.86 -1.65
CA TRP A 226 1.64 0.20 -2.65
C TRP A 226 1.74 1.59 -2.00
N GLY A 227 2.28 2.56 -2.74
CA GLY A 227 2.25 3.98 -2.40
C GLY A 227 3.55 4.55 -1.80
N ALA A 228 3.50 5.81 -1.35
CA ALA A 228 4.67 6.57 -0.92
C ALA A 228 5.50 5.82 0.14
N GLN A 229 6.83 5.80 0.00
CA GLN A 229 7.72 5.01 0.84
C GLN A 229 8.21 5.72 2.10
N THR A 230 8.25 7.05 2.08
CA THR A 230 8.75 7.87 3.19
C THR A 230 7.87 9.10 3.45
N PRO A 231 7.98 9.73 4.64
CA PRO A 231 7.27 10.98 4.92
C PRO A 231 7.58 12.10 3.93
N ILE A 232 8.84 12.22 3.46
CA ILE A 232 9.21 13.28 2.52
C ILE A 232 8.55 13.10 1.14
N GLU A 233 8.36 11.86 0.69
CA GLU A 233 7.58 11.57 -0.52
C GLU A 233 6.12 11.97 -0.34
N LEU A 234 5.52 11.61 0.81
CA LEU A 234 4.15 12.01 1.16
C LEU A 234 4.01 13.53 1.15
N PHE A 235 4.92 14.27 1.78
CA PHE A 235 4.80 15.73 1.88
C PHE A 235 4.91 16.42 0.52
N LEU A 236 5.83 15.98 -0.34
CA LEU A 236 5.93 16.50 -1.69
C LEU A 236 4.68 16.14 -2.50
N TYR A 237 4.21 14.89 -2.39
CA TYR A 237 2.99 14.43 -3.03
C TYR A 237 1.78 15.29 -2.63
N GLN A 238 1.56 15.53 -1.33
CA GLN A 238 0.48 16.38 -0.83
C GLN A 238 0.54 17.80 -1.39
N GLU A 239 1.72 18.45 -1.43
CA GLU A 239 1.85 19.79 -2.01
C GLU A 239 1.54 19.81 -3.51
N LEU A 240 1.93 18.78 -4.26
CA LEU A 240 1.59 18.65 -5.68
C LEU A 240 0.08 18.46 -5.86
N LEU A 241 -0.56 17.63 -5.03
CA LEU A 241 -2.02 17.47 -5.05
C LEU A 241 -2.74 18.79 -4.73
N TYR A 242 -2.28 19.56 -3.74
CA TYR A 242 -2.83 20.88 -3.43
C TYR A 242 -2.67 21.91 -4.56
N ARG A 243 -1.76 21.67 -5.50
CA ARG A 243 -1.60 22.46 -6.74
C ARG A 243 -2.49 21.97 -7.88
N GLY A 244 -3.34 20.98 -7.63
CA GLY A 244 -4.24 20.38 -8.62
C GLY A 244 -3.54 19.40 -9.56
N LEU A 245 -2.34 18.94 -9.21
CA LEU A 245 -1.60 17.97 -10.02
C LEU A 245 -2.00 16.54 -9.67
N ARG A 246 -1.88 15.62 -10.63
CA ARG A 246 -2.17 14.19 -10.45
C ARG A 246 -0.96 13.30 -10.78
N PRO A 247 0.13 13.36 -10.00
CA PRO A 247 1.25 12.44 -10.21
C PRO A 247 0.91 11.03 -9.73
N GLU A 248 1.60 10.05 -10.30
CA GLU A 248 1.53 8.65 -9.87
C GLU A 248 2.67 8.33 -8.87
N LEU A 249 2.41 7.41 -7.94
CA LEU A 249 3.39 6.96 -6.94
C LEU A 249 4.05 5.64 -7.35
N GLN A 250 5.34 5.49 -7.04
CA GLN A 250 6.09 4.22 -7.11
C GLN A 250 6.09 3.58 -8.51
N ARG A 251 6.42 4.37 -9.54
CA ARG A 251 6.45 3.89 -10.93
C ARG A 251 7.73 3.08 -11.19
N LEU A 252 7.59 1.85 -11.66
CA LEU A 252 8.69 0.98 -12.06
C LEU A 252 9.16 1.32 -13.47
N VAL A 253 10.47 1.35 -13.71
CA VAL A 253 11.07 1.58 -15.04
C VAL A 253 11.90 0.38 -15.47
N PHE A 254 11.70 -0.07 -16.71
CA PHE A 254 12.41 -1.18 -17.32
C PHE A 254 13.38 -0.72 -18.41
N PRO A 255 14.37 -1.57 -18.81
CA PRO A 255 15.45 -1.17 -19.72
C PRO A 255 14.99 -0.80 -21.14
N ASP A 256 13.75 -1.11 -21.51
CA ASP A 256 13.14 -0.76 -22.79
C ASP A 256 12.35 0.56 -22.74
N GLY A 257 12.35 1.26 -21.61
CA GLY A 257 11.69 2.56 -21.44
C GLY A 257 10.21 2.48 -21.08
N ARG A 258 9.66 1.27 -20.96
CA ARG A 258 8.32 1.07 -20.42
C ARG A 258 8.31 1.33 -18.93
N THR A 259 7.17 1.84 -18.47
CA THR A 259 6.95 2.12 -17.06
C THR A 259 5.65 1.50 -16.59
N TYR A 260 5.66 0.97 -15.38
CA TYR A 260 4.51 0.27 -14.80
C TYR A 260 4.23 0.77 -13.39
N PRO A 261 2.96 0.89 -13.01
CA PRO A 261 2.60 1.35 -11.68
C PRO A 261 2.72 0.26 -10.60
N SER A 262 2.90 -1.01 -11.01
CA SER A 262 3.23 -2.10 -10.10
C SER A 262 3.98 -3.23 -10.78
N LEU A 263 4.55 -4.15 -9.98
CA LEU A 263 5.14 -5.39 -10.51
C LEU A 263 4.10 -6.28 -11.17
N TYR A 264 2.83 -6.18 -10.77
CA TYR A 264 1.75 -7.00 -11.34
C TYR A 264 1.44 -6.58 -12.78
N ASP A 265 1.40 -5.28 -13.06
CA ASP A 265 1.30 -4.76 -14.42
C ASP A 265 2.49 -5.21 -15.27
N ALA A 266 3.71 -5.16 -14.72
CA ALA A 266 4.91 -5.59 -15.42
C ALA A 266 4.91 -7.10 -15.74
N TYR A 267 4.29 -7.93 -14.89
CA TYR A 267 4.18 -9.37 -15.14
C TYR A 267 3.08 -9.73 -16.13
N ALA A 268 2.08 -8.87 -16.31
CA ALA A 268 1.01 -9.05 -17.28
C ALA A 268 1.47 -8.75 -18.73
N ASP A 269 2.54 -7.97 -18.91
CA ASP A 269 3.04 -7.61 -20.24
C ASP A 269 3.83 -8.76 -20.91
N ILE A 270 3.29 -9.24 -22.03
CA ILE A 270 3.79 -10.36 -22.83
C ILE A 270 5.15 -10.08 -23.48
N GLU A 271 5.51 -8.82 -23.70
CA GLU A 271 6.72 -8.41 -24.45
C GLU A 271 7.96 -8.27 -23.54
N LEU A 272 7.77 -8.15 -22.23
CA LEU A 272 8.83 -7.97 -21.21
C LEU A 272 9.42 -9.27 -20.65
N ARG A 273 8.95 -10.41 -21.15
CA ARG A 273 9.18 -11.75 -20.61
C ARG A 273 10.64 -12.24 -20.56
N HIS A 274 11.62 -11.52 -21.13
CA HIS A 274 12.95 -12.10 -21.38
C HIS A 274 14.15 -11.51 -20.62
N ASP A 275 14.09 -10.35 -19.97
CA ASP A 275 15.13 -9.95 -19.00
C ASP A 275 14.64 -8.76 -18.15
N LEU A 276 13.98 -9.06 -17.02
CA LEU A 276 13.50 -8.04 -16.08
C LEU A 276 14.62 -7.65 -15.10
N GLN A 277 15.56 -6.83 -15.54
CA GLN A 277 16.32 -6.02 -14.60
C GLN A 277 15.64 -4.66 -14.48
N LEU A 278 14.92 -4.46 -13.37
CA LEU A 278 14.37 -3.15 -13.01
C LEU A 278 15.51 -2.13 -13.05
N VAL A 279 15.34 -1.05 -13.82
CA VAL A 279 16.29 0.06 -13.85
C VAL A 279 16.20 0.79 -12.53
N THR A 280 14.99 1.22 -12.18
CA THR A 280 14.69 1.91 -10.91
C THR A 280 13.18 1.89 -10.63
N GLU A 281 12.83 2.19 -9.40
CA GLU A 281 11.50 2.61 -8.97
C GLU A 281 11.56 4.13 -8.77
N ILE A 282 10.58 4.87 -9.29
CA ILE A 282 10.45 6.32 -9.22
C ILE A 282 9.44 6.65 -8.13
N ASP A 283 9.79 7.55 -7.22
CA ASP A 283 8.92 7.90 -6.09
C ASP A 283 7.62 8.57 -6.54
N ILE A 284 7.74 9.59 -7.40
CA ILE A 284 6.63 10.38 -7.97
C ILE A 284 6.85 10.52 -9.49
N PHE A 285 5.86 10.17 -10.31
CA PHE A 285 5.96 10.16 -11.77
C PHE A 285 4.83 10.92 -12.45
N PHE A 286 5.17 11.72 -13.46
CA PHE A 286 4.21 12.36 -14.36
C PHE A 286 4.27 11.69 -15.73
N PRO A 287 3.28 10.87 -16.09
CA PRO A 287 3.34 10.05 -17.31
C PRO A 287 3.35 10.91 -18.58
N ASP A 288 2.53 11.96 -18.64
CA ASP A 288 2.39 12.80 -19.83
C ASP A 288 3.70 13.54 -20.18
N GLN A 289 4.42 14.02 -19.16
CA GLN A 289 5.69 14.72 -19.33
C GLN A 289 6.91 13.79 -19.27
N ARG A 290 6.71 12.49 -19.03
CA ARG A 290 7.76 11.52 -18.73
C ARG A 290 8.76 12.04 -17.70
N LEU A 291 8.23 12.63 -16.63
CA LEU A 291 9.02 13.25 -15.56
C LEU A 291 9.09 12.33 -14.34
N ALA A 292 10.29 11.87 -14.02
CA ALA A 292 10.60 11.13 -12.81
C ALA A 292 11.09 12.06 -11.70
N VAL A 293 10.48 12.00 -10.52
CA VAL A 293 10.89 12.77 -9.35
C VAL A 293 11.30 11.82 -8.23
N PHE A 294 12.54 11.98 -7.77
CA PHE A 294 13.12 11.24 -6.65
C PHE A 294 13.23 12.13 -5.42
N CYS A 295 12.80 11.62 -4.26
CA CYS A 295 12.88 12.27 -2.97
C CYS A 295 14.11 11.78 -2.20
N ASP A 296 15.24 12.44 -2.38
CA ASP A 296 16.53 12.00 -1.84
C ASP A 296 16.64 12.30 -0.33
N GLY A 297 16.64 11.26 0.49
CA GLY A 297 16.94 11.36 1.92
C GLY A 297 18.39 11.78 2.23
N THR A 298 18.70 12.01 3.51
CA THR A 298 20.04 12.50 3.96
C THR A 298 21.22 11.60 3.56
N HIS A 299 20.97 10.31 3.31
CA HIS A 299 21.99 9.33 2.93
C HIS A 299 22.48 9.43 1.47
N HIS A 300 21.78 10.17 0.60
CA HIS A 300 22.17 10.39 -0.81
C HIS A 300 23.38 11.32 -0.99
N SER A 301 23.83 11.96 0.09
CA SER A 301 25.06 12.75 0.10
C SER A 301 26.35 11.92 0.00
N ARG A 302 26.27 10.59 0.20
CA ARG A 302 27.43 9.68 0.15
C ARG A 302 27.88 9.42 -1.30
N ARG A 303 29.19 9.41 -1.54
CA ARG A 303 29.80 9.25 -2.88
C ARG A 303 29.26 8.06 -3.68
N ARG A 304 29.18 6.87 -3.09
CA ARG A 304 28.66 5.66 -3.76
C ARG A 304 27.20 5.79 -4.19
N GLN A 305 26.39 6.48 -3.39
CA GLN A 305 24.98 6.69 -3.71
C GLN A 305 24.85 7.68 -4.87
N ARG A 306 25.62 8.77 -4.86
CA ARG A 306 25.69 9.72 -6.00
C ARG A 306 26.11 9.05 -7.31
N GLU A 307 27.07 8.14 -7.27
CA GLU A 307 27.51 7.39 -8.45
C GLU A 307 26.39 6.47 -8.98
N LYS A 308 25.63 5.81 -8.08
CA LYS A 308 24.46 5.01 -8.45
C LYS A 308 23.33 5.87 -9.02
N ASP A 309 23.01 6.96 -8.35
CA ASP A 309 21.97 7.91 -8.71
C ASP A 309 22.24 8.52 -10.09
N LYS A 310 23.48 8.96 -10.35
CA LYS A 310 23.91 9.46 -11.67
C LYS A 310 23.74 8.40 -12.77
N LYS A 311 24.06 7.14 -12.48
CA LYS A 311 23.87 6.04 -13.44
C LYS A 311 22.39 5.84 -13.76
N ILE A 312 21.51 5.91 -12.75
CA ILE A 312 20.06 5.85 -12.96
C ILE A 312 19.61 7.03 -13.83
N ASP A 313 20.06 8.25 -13.53
CA ASP A 313 19.69 9.44 -14.29
C ASP A 313 20.14 9.34 -15.77
N GLU A 314 21.35 8.82 -16.02
CA GLU A 314 21.84 8.55 -17.38
C GLU A 314 21.01 7.47 -18.10
N GLN A 315 20.59 6.42 -17.40
CA GLN A 315 19.72 5.38 -17.94
C GLN A 315 18.31 5.92 -18.26
N LEU A 316 17.74 6.76 -17.39
CA LEU A 316 16.43 7.38 -17.62
C LEU A 316 16.47 8.35 -18.79
N ALA A 317 17.52 9.18 -18.90
CA ALA A 317 17.70 10.09 -20.02
C ALA A 317 17.79 9.35 -21.36
N ALA A 318 18.47 8.18 -21.39
CA ALA A 318 18.52 7.33 -22.59
C ALA A 318 17.16 6.74 -22.98
N LEU A 319 16.19 6.70 -22.05
CA LEU A 319 14.82 6.24 -22.24
C LEU A 319 13.82 7.38 -22.43
N ASP A 320 14.32 8.60 -22.67
CA ASP A 320 13.50 9.82 -22.81
C ASP A 320 12.63 10.08 -21.57
N ILE A 321 13.19 9.82 -20.38
CA ILE A 321 12.57 10.12 -19.09
C ILE A 321 13.43 11.19 -18.41
N THR A 322 12.85 12.36 -18.16
CA THR A 322 13.53 13.43 -17.43
C THR A 322 13.54 13.10 -15.95
N SER A 323 14.70 13.10 -15.30
CA SER A 323 14.83 12.85 -13.86
C SER A 323 15.11 14.14 -13.07
N LEU A 324 14.34 14.36 -12.01
CA LEU A 324 14.58 15.37 -10.99
C LEU A 324 14.86 14.71 -9.64
N ARG A 325 15.82 15.25 -8.90
CA ARG A 325 16.14 14.82 -7.54
C ARG A 325 15.89 15.99 -6.59
N ILE A 326 14.95 15.79 -5.68
CA ILE A 326 14.54 16.80 -4.68
C ILE A 326 15.04 16.32 -3.32
N SER A 327 15.88 17.12 -2.66
CA SER A 327 16.42 16.72 -1.37
C SER A 327 15.35 16.76 -0.27
N GLY A 328 15.33 15.76 0.61
CA GLY A 328 14.42 15.71 1.76
C GLY A 328 14.57 16.93 2.68
N THR A 329 15.78 17.46 2.82
CA THR A 329 16.02 18.71 3.58
C THR A 329 15.30 19.90 2.95
N GLN A 330 15.28 19.99 1.62
CA GLN A 330 14.52 21.04 0.92
C GLN A 330 13.01 20.84 1.09
N ILE A 331 12.51 19.61 0.96
CA ILE A 331 11.09 19.28 1.18
C ILE A 331 10.64 19.71 2.59
N ILE A 332 11.45 19.43 3.61
CA ILE A 332 11.14 19.76 5.01
C ILE A 332 11.20 21.28 5.26
N ASN A 333 12.23 21.96 4.76
CA ASN A 333 12.48 23.36 5.09
C ASN A 333 11.69 24.34 4.20
N ASP A 334 11.50 24.00 2.92
CA ASP A 334 10.84 24.83 1.92
C ASP A 334 10.12 23.96 0.88
N LEU A 335 9.02 23.35 1.32
CA LEU A 335 8.18 22.48 0.50
C LEU A 335 7.66 23.17 -0.77
N LYS A 336 7.35 24.47 -0.69
CA LYS A 336 6.83 25.22 -1.85
C LYS A 336 7.91 25.37 -2.91
N ALA A 337 9.13 25.75 -2.54
CA ALA A 337 10.24 25.80 -3.48
C ALA A 337 10.59 24.42 -4.06
N ALA A 338 10.49 23.36 -3.24
CA ALA A 338 10.66 21.98 -3.72
C ALA A 338 9.65 21.63 -4.82
N ALA A 339 8.37 21.94 -4.61
CA ALA A 339 7.32 21.72 -5.59
C ALA A 339 7.43 22.66 -6.81
N ASP A 340 7.93 23.89 -6.64
CA ASP A 340 8.18 24.81 -7.77
C ASP A 340 9.21 24.27 -8.76
N ILE A 341 10.24 23.56 -8.26
CA ILE A 341 11.23 22.89 -9.12
C ILE A 341 10.53 21.83 -9.99
N VAL A 342 9.63 21.03 -9.41
CA VAL A 342 8.86 20.03 -10.14
C VAL A 342 7.97 20.71 -11.18
N CYS A 343 7.19 21.72 -10.78
CA CYS A 343 6.30 22.45 -11.67
C CYS A 343 7.02 23.15 -12.83
N SER A 344 8.29 23.54 -12.66
CA SER A 344 9.08 24.15 -13.75
C SER A 344 9.39 23.19 -14.91
N LYS A 345 9.11 21.90 -14.74
CA LYS A 345 9.31 20.82 -15.72
C LYS A 345 8.02 20.19 -16.24
N LEU A 346 6.86 20.66 -15.75
CA LEU A 346 5.55 20.27 -16.25
C LEU A 346 5.11 21.23 -17.35
#